data_AF-A0A2V6L0F7-F1
#
_entry.id   AF-A0A2V6L0F7-F1
#
_cell.length_a   1.000
_cell.length_b   1.000
_cell.length_c   1.000
_cell.angle_alpha   90.00
_cell.angle_beta   90.00
_cell.angle_gamma   90.00
#
_symmetry.space_group_name_H-M   'P 1'
#
loop_
_entity.id
_entity.type
_entity.pdbx_description
1 polymer ?
#
loop_
_entity_poly.entity_id
_entity_poly.type
_entity_poly.pdbx_seq_one_letter_code
_entity_poly.pdbx_strand_id
1 'polypeptide(L)' 'MPQILIRRLDHQVVRKLRAKAAADGVSAEEEARRILRRSLTGETPSMSLIDFIRTMPDVGDGRIFRRPKRKPRKMTL' A
#
# COMPACT_ATOMS: atom_id res chain seq x y z
N MET A 1 17.27 18.71 -12.02
CA MET A 1 16.39 17.86 -11.19
C MET A 1 15.38 18.77 -10.52
N PRO A 2 14.08 18.46 -10.53
CA PRO A 2 13.10 19.26 -9.79
C PRO A 2 13.36 19.13 -8.29
N GLN A 3 13.29 20.24 -7.55
CA GLN A 3 13.50 20.31 -6.11
C GLN A 3 12.32 21.01 -5.44
N ILE A 4 11.95 20.54 -4.24
CA ILE A 4 10.87 21.10 -3.43
C ILE A 4 11.41 21.37 -2.02
N LEU A 5 11.13 22.54 -1.48
CA LEU A 5 11.43 22.90 -0.09
C LEU A 5 10.13 22.95 0.71
N ILE A 6 10.00 22.05 1.70
CA ILE A 6 8.85 22.02 2.61
C ILE A 6 9.21 22.82 3.87
N ARG A 7 8.57 23.97 4.05
CA ARG A 7 8.81 24.88 5.20
C ARG A 7 7.77 24.64 6.29
N ARG A 8 8.16 24.90 7.55
CA ARG A 8 7.27 24.81 8.74
C ARG A 8 6.60 23.44 8.89
N LEU A 9 7.37 22.36 8.67
CA LEU A 9 6.89 21.01 8.88
C LEU A 9 6.85 20.69 10.39
N ASP A 10 5.78 20.02 10.83
CA ASP A 10 5.61 19.60 12.21
C ASP A 10 6.80 18.72 12.68
N HIS A 11 7.34 19.01 13.86
CA HIS A 11 8.44 18.27 14.47
C HIS A 11 8.14 16.78 14.63
N GLN A 12 6.88 16.40 14.92
CA GLN A 12 6.47 15.01 14.99
C GLN A 12 6.61 14.30 13.64
N VAL A 13 6.27 15.00 12.55
CA VAL A 13 6.40 14.47 11.18
C VAL A 13 7.88 14.27 10.84
N VAL A 14 8.73 15.25 11.12
CA VAL A 14 10.18 15.14 10.92
C VAL A 14 10.76 13.96 11.70
N ARG A 15 10.33 13.76 12.95
CA ARG A 15 10.80 12.66 13.79
C ARG A 15 10.40 11.30 13.22
N LYS A 16 9.13 11.14 12.82
CA LYS A 16 8.62 9.90 12.22
C LYS A 16 9.31 9.61 10.88
N LEU A 17 9.53 10.62 10.05
CA LEU A 17 10.23 10.49 8.76
C LEU A 17 11.66 9.99 8.96
N ARG A 18 12.41 10.58 9.90
CA ARG A 18 13.78 10.15 10.21
C ARG A 18 13.84 8.73 10.75
N ALA A 19 12.92 8.37 11.65
CA ALA A 19 12.84 7.01 12.18
C ALA A 19 12.57 5.99 11.07
N LYS A 20 11.66 6.32 10.14
CA LYS A 20 11.35 5.47 8.99
C LYS A 20 12.54 5.34 8.04
N ALA A 21 13.20 6.45 7.72
CA ALA A 21 14.40 6.46 6.87
C ALA A 21 15.54 5.61 7.47
N ALA A 22 15.75 5.70 8.79
CA ALA A 22 16.73 4.88 9.49
C ALA A 22 16.39 3.39 9.46
N ALA A 23 15.12 3.02 9.62
CA ALA A 23 14.66 1.64 9.51
C ALA A 23 14.86 1.08 8.08
N ASP A 24 14.65 1.92 7.07
CA ASP A 24 14.78 1.55 5.66
C ASP A 24 16.21 1.72 5.11
N GLY A 25 17.17 2.15 5.94
CA GLY A 25 18.59 2.32 5.58
C GLY A 25 18.87 3.42 4.56
N VAL A 26 17.99 4.44 4.48
CA VAL A 26 18.07 5.53 3.51
C VAL A 26 18.12 6.90 4.17
N SER A 27 18.43 7.95 3.40
CA SER A 27 18.35 9.32 3.90
C SER A 27 16.89 9.76 4.10
N ALA A 28 16.68 10.73 5.00
CA ALA A 28 15.35 11.29 5.22
C ALA A 28 14.75 11.95 3.97
N GLU A 29 15.59 12.51 3.09
CA GLU A 29 15.16 13.07 1.81
C GLU A 29 14.69 11.97 0.84
N GLU A 30 15.43 10.86 0.75
CA GLU A 30 15.05 9.75 -0.11
C GLU A 30 13.77 9.07 0.39
N GLU A 31 13.61 8.91 1.71
CA GLU A 31 12.36 8.41 2.27
C GLU A 31 11.17 9.34 1.99
N ALA A 32 11.38 10.66 2.10
CA ALA A 32 10.35 11.63 1.71
C ALA A 32 9.98 11.50 0.21
N ARG A 33 10.98 11.30 -0.65
CA ARG A 33 10.78 11.09 -2.10
C ARG A 33 9.98 9.82 -2.37
N ARG A 34 10.26 8.72 -1.66
CA ARG A 34 9.49 7.47 -1.74
C ARG A 34 8.05 7.66 -1.31
N ILE A 35 7.81 8.33 -0.19
CA ILE A 35 6.46 8.62 0.31
C ILE A 35 5.69 9.47 -0.69
N LEU A 36 6.29 10.55 -1.21
CA LEU A 36 5.67 11.40 -2.23
C LEU A 36 5.35 10.62 -3.49
N ARG A 37 6.29 9.80 -3.98
CA ARG A 37 6.07 8.94 -5.15
C ARG A 37 4.91 7.99 -4.92
N ARG A 38 4.94 7.20 -3.84
CA ARG A 38 3.86 6.27 -3.48
C ARG A 38 2.50 6.96 -3.38
N SER A 39 2.47 8.16 -2.80
CA SER A 39 1.22 8.90 -2.56
C SER A 39 0.64 9.52 -3.83
N LEU A 40 1.51 10.01 -4.73
CA LEU A 40 1.10 10.73 -5.93
C LEU A 40 0.93 9.82 -7.15
N THR A 41 1.74 8.77 -7.27
CA THR A 41 1.69 7.84 -8.42
C THR A 41 0.94 6.56 -8.12
N GLY A 42 0.61 6.29 -6.85
CA GLY A 42 0.12 4.99 -6.41
C GLY A 42 1.22 3.92 -6.43
N GLU A 43 1.12 2.95 -5.53
CA GLU A 43 1.83 1.65 -5.66
C GLU A 43 1.05 0.65 -6.50
N THR A 44 -0.26 0.86 -6.60
CA THR A 44 -1.14 0.06 -7.44
C THR A 44 -1.00 0.49 -8.90
N PRO A 45 -0.92 -0.47 -9.83
CA PRO A 45 -0.96 -0.14 -11.25
C PRO A 45 -2.22 0.70 -11.55
N SER A 46 -2.10 1.64 -12.49
CA SER A 46 -3.23 2.47 -12.94
C SER A 46 -4.21 1.63 -13.78
N MET A 47 -4.80 0.62 -13.19
CA MET A 47 -5.75 -0.27 -13.84
C MET A 47 -6.92 -0.51 -12.92
N SER A 48 -8.08 -0.80 -13.50
CA SER A 48 -9.27 -1.11 -12.71
C SER A 48 -9.02 -2.35 -11.86
N LEU A 49 -9.77 -2.51 -10.76
CA LEU A 49 -9.73 -3.74 -9.97
C LEU A 49 -9.98 -4.99 -10.84
N ILE A 50 -10.85 -4.88 -11.84
CA ILE A 50 -11.15 -5.96 -12.79
C ILE A 50 -9.91 -6.32 -13.61
N ASP A 51 -9.21 -5.32 -14.17
CA ASP A 51 -8.00 -5.54 -14.95
C ASP A 51 -6.87 -6.11 -14.09
N PHE A 52 -6.75 -5.65 -12.84
CA PHE A 52 -5.79 -6.20 -11.90
C PHE A 52 -6.07 -7.69 -11.63
N ILE A 53 -7.32 -8.08 -11.37
CA ILE A 53 -7.69 -9.49 -11.16
C ILE A 53 -7.37 -10.33 -12.41
N ARG A 54 -7.51 -9.77 -13.62
CA ARG A 54 -7.14 -10.46 -14.87
C ARG A 54 -5.63 -10.71 -15.02
N THR A 55 -4.79 -9.97 -14.29
CA THR A 55 -3.34 -10.25 -14.25
C THR A 55 -2.96 -11.35 -13.25
N MET A 56 -3.91 -11.86 -12.45
CA MET A 56 -3.67 -12.99 -11.56
C MET A 56 -3.23 -14.20 -12.40
N PRO A 57 -2.12 -14.87 -12.05
CA PRO A 57 -1.68 -16.06 -12.76
C PRO A 57 -2.73 -17.15 -12.70
N ASP A 58 -2.74 -18.04 -13.70
CA ASP A 58 -3.58 -19.23 -13.66
C ASP A 58 -3.13 -20.12 -12.49
N VAL A 59 -3.98 -20.20 -11.46
CA VAL A 59 -3.76 -21.00 -10.25
C VAL A 59 -4.48 -22.36 -10.32
N GLY A 60 -4.90 -22.78 -11.51
CA GLY A 60 -5.58 -24.05 -11.75
C GLY A 60 -7.11 -23.95 -11.57
N ASP A 61 -7.74 -25.09 -11.31
CA ASP A 61 -9.20 -25.27 -11.41
C ASP A 61 -10.04 -24.66 -10.27
N GLY A 62 -9.46 -23.76 -9.50
CA GLY A 62 -10.18 -23.00 -8.48
C GLY A 62 -10.65 -23.79 -7.26
N ARG A 63 -10.23 -25.06 -7.09
CA ARG A 63 -10.55 -25.87 -5.89
C ARG A 63 -10.18 -25.15 -4.57
N ILE A 64 -9.11 -24.38 -4.57
CA ILE A 64 -8.64 -23.60 -3.41
C ILE A 64 -9.63 -22.51 -2.97
N PHE A 65 -10.52 -22.06 -3.86
CA PHE A 65 -11.54 -21.06 -3.57
C PHE A 65 -12.89 -21.67 -3.16
N ARG A 66 -12.99 -23.01 -3.11
CA ARG A 66 -14.24 -23.70 -2.80
C ARG A 66 -14.69 -23.36 -1.38
N ARG A 67 -15.77 -22.59 -1.25
CA ARG A 67 -16.39 -22.31 0.05
C ARG A 67 -17.10 -23.56 0.56
N PRO A 68 -16.79 -24.06 1.76
CA PRO A 68 -17.59 -25.10 2.39
C PRO A 68 -18.98 -24.54 2.71
N LYS A 69 -20.03 -25.35 2.48
CA LYS A 69 -21.39 -25.00 2.91
C LYS A 69 -21.39 -24.84 4.43
N ARG A 70 -21.54 -23.61 4.92
CA ARG A 70 -21.72 -23.32 6.35
C ARG A 70 -23.21 -23.29 6.67
N LYS A 71 -23.59 -23.89 7.79
CA LYS A 71 -24.94 -23.69 8.32
C LYS A 71 -25.11 -22.20 8.65
N PRO A 72 -26.26 -21.59 8.33
CA PRO A 72 -26.53 -20.21 8.71
C PRO A 72 -26.37 -20.06 10.23
N ARG A 73 -25.79 -18.94 10.66
CA ARG A 73 -25.66 -18.62 12.09
C ARG A 73 -27.07 -18.46 12.65
N LYS A 74 -27.38 -19.17 13.75
CA LYS A 74 -28.63 -18.95 14.47
C LYS A 74 -28.59 -17.53 15.03
N MET A 75 -29.49 -16.68 14.57
CA MET A 75 -29.71 -15.35 15.11
C MET A 75 -30.83 -15.48 16.13
N THR A 76 -30.54 -15.16 17.39
CA THR A 76 -31.59 -14.97 18.41
C THR A 76 -32.08 -13.54 18.25
N LEU A 77 -33.37 -13.37 17.96
CA LEU A 77 -34.05 -12.07 17.98
C LEU A 77 -34.30 -11.63 19.42
#